data_AF-A0A3C1S2H3-F1
#
_entry.id   AF-A0A3C1S2H3-F1
#
_cell.length_a   1.000
_cell.length_b   1.000
_cell.length_c   1.000
_cell.angle_alpha   90.00
_cell.angle_beta   90.00
_cell.angle_gamma   90.00
#
_symmetry.space_group_name_H-M   'P 1'
#
loop_
_entity.id
_entity.type
_entity.pdbx_description
1 polymer ?
#
loop_
_entity_poly.entity_id
_entity_poly.type
_entity_poly.pdbx_seq_one_letter_code
_entity_poly.pdbx_strand_id
1 'polypeptide(L)'
;MNYDKLDSLENNFVNTGKYAIIINTLHSSTPPEITGHWVVLLIEITQQNRNCMFVDSLANNYKQHKDLATKINLFCNIHKLNLHLWKARTQKNNSSNCGFQIVFFLFHFNKHGIKGMYRLQSMLQQYSLTTREYYILKRAHKICK
;
A
#
# COMPACT_ATOMS: atom_id res chain seq x y z
N MET A 1 14.63 -15.67 25.97
CA MET A 1 14.20 -14.91 24.78
C MET A 1 15.02 -13.64 24.78
N ASN A 2 15.91 -13.46 23.81
CA ASN A 2 16.93 -12.40 23.83
C ASN A 2 16.29 -11.07 23.43
N TYR A 3 16.03 -10.19 24.40
CA TYR A 3 15.39 -8.88 24.18
C TYR A 3 16.28 -7.92 23.38
N ASP A 4 17.59 -8.14 23.37
CA ASP A 4 18.57 -7.28 22.70
C ASP A 4 18.45 -7.22 21.16
N LYS A 5 17.71 -8.15 20.53
CA LYS A 5 17.45 -8.12 19.08
C LYS A 5 16.24 -7.27 18.70
N LEU A 6 15.32 -6.99 19.62
CA LEU A 6 14.13 -6.17 19.34
C LEU A 6 14.51 -4.69 19.21
N ASP A 7 15.37 -4.18 20.09
CA ASP A 7 15.86 -2.80 20.06
C ASP A 7 16.60 -2.45 18.74
N SER A 8 17.21 -3.44 18.09
CA SER A 8 17.89 -3.24 16.79
C SER A 8 16.94 -3.02 15.60
N LEU A 9 15.65 -3.35 15.75
CA LEU A 9 14.61 -3.07 14.76
C LEU A 9 13.86 -1.75 15.05
N GLU A 10 14.00 -1.18 16.25
CA GLU A 10 13.20 -0.04 16.72
C GLU A 10 13.58 1.31 16.06
N ASN A 11 14.70 1.42 15.34
CA ASN A 11 15.20 2.69 14.80
C ASN A 11 15.35 2.80 13.27
N ASN A 12 14.72 1.94 12.46
CA ASN A 12 15.04 1.89 11.02
C ASN A 12 14.45 3.01 10.13
N PHE A 13 13.70 3.95 10.69
CA PHE A 13 13.20 5.13 9.96
C PHE A 13 13.70 6.44 10.60
N VAL A 14 15.01 6.57 10.80
CA VAL A 14 15.61 7.82 11.30
C VAL A 14 15.69 8.89 10.20
N ASN A 15 15.73 8.48 8.93
CA ASN A 15 15.99 9.40 7.83
C ASN A 15 14.71 9.85 7.11
N THR A 16 14.71 11.12 6.68
CA THR A 16 13.71 11.63 5.74
C THR A 16 13.79 10.85 4.44
N GLY A 17 12.65 10.46 3.88
CA GLY A 17 12.63 9.64 2.68
C GLY A 17 11.26 9.09 2.33
N LYS A 18 11.25 8.31 1.24
CA LYS A 18 10.10 7.56 0.76
C LYS A 18 10.42 6.08 0.83
N TYR A 19 9.50 5.30 1.39
CA TYR A 19 9.63 3.87 1.56
C TYR A 19 8.34 3.18 1.15
N ALA A 20 8.44 1.91 0.80
CA ALA A 20 7.26 1.11 0.51
C ALA A 20 7.41 -0.32 1.06
N ILE A 21 6.32 -0.85 1.60
CA ILE A 21 6.24 -2.24 2.08
C ILE A 21 5.11 -2.91 1.31
N ILE A 22 5.46 -3.92 0.51
CA ILE A 22 4.50 -4.75 -0.22
C ILE A 22 4.09 -5.91 0.69
N ILE A 23 2.80 -6.11 0.86
CA ILE A 23 2.23 -7.14 1.73
C ILE A 23 1.36 -8.06 0.87
N ASN A 24 1.60 -9.37 0.96
CA ASN A 24 0.68 -10.38 0.48
C ASN A 24 -0.28 -10.74 1.62
N THR A 25 -1.59 -10.71 1.37
CA THR A 25 -2.59 -11.00 2.40
C THR A 25 -2.85 -12.50 2.62
N LEU A 26 -2.18 -13.40 1.90
CA LEU A 26 -2.28 -14.84 2.16
C LEU A 26 -1.77 -15.19 3.55
N HIS A 27 -2.47 -16.11 4.19
CA HIS A 27 -1.98 -16.74 5.40
C HIS A 27 -0.97 -17.83 5.02
N SER A 28 0.01 -18.08 5.88
CA SER A 28 1.02 -19.15 5.66
C SER A 28 0.41 -20.55 5.60
N SER A 29 -0.81 -20.72 6.12
CA SER A 29 -1.57 -21.97 6.10
C SER A 29 -2.50 -22.09 4.89
N THR A 30 -2.50 -21.10 3.99
CA THR A 30 -3.36 -21.14 2.80
C THR A 30 -2.78 -22.10 1.76
N PRO A 31 -3.60 -22.97 1.14
CA PRO A 31 -3.14 -23.88 0.10
C PRO A 31 -2.41 -23.15 -1.05
N PRO A 32 -1.37 -23.76 -1.67
CA PRO A 32 -0.56 -23.13 -2.72
C PRO A 32 -1.35 -22.62 -3.93
N GLU A 33 -2.52 -23.20 -4.18
CA GLU A 33 -3.40 -22.92 -5.31
C GLU A 33 -4.17 -21.59 -5.15
N ILE A 34 -4.25 -21.06 -3.93
CA ILE A 34 -4.97 -19.81 -3.65
C ILE A 34 -4.03 -18.63 -3.88
N THR A 35 -4.27 -17.86 -4.93
CA THR A 35 -3.58 -16.59 -5.17
C THR A 35 -4.01 -15.53 -4.17
N GLY A 36 -3.02 -14.90 -3.57
CA GLY A 36 -3.20 -13.82 -2.61
C GLY A 36 -3.58 -12.50 -3.22
N HIS A 37 -3.96 -11.57 -2.34
CA HIS A 37 -4.11 -10.19 -2.72
C HIS A 37 -2.90 -9.37 -2.26
N TRP A 38 -2.39 -8.53 -3.15
CA TRP A 38 -1.24 -7.68 -2.87
C TRP A 38 -1.70 -6.27 -2.50
N VAL A 39 -1.22 -5.78 -1.36
CA VAL A 39 -1.44 -4.40 -0.88
C VAL A 39 -0.09 -3.74 -0.60
N VAL A 40 -0.06 -2.41 -0.51
CA VAL A 40 1.18 -1.67 -0.24
C VAL A 40 0.99 -0.60 0.83
N LEU A 41 1.95 -0.50 1.75
CA LEU A 41 2.14 0.67 2.61
C LEU A 41 3.12 1.61 1.93
N LEU A 42 2.69 2.84 1.66
CA LEU A 42 3.53 3.92 1.13
C LEU A 42 3.87 4.87 2.28
N ILE A 43 5.16 5.02 2.59
CA ILE A 43 5.61 5.74 3.78
C ILE A 43 6.45 6.93 3.34
N GLU A 44 6.07 8.13 3.75
CA GLU A 44 6.81 9.37 3.49
C GLU A 44 7.13 10.05 4.81
N ILE A 45 8.42 10.22 5.06
CA ILE A 45 8.96 10.84 6.26
C ILE A 45 9.67 12.11 5.84
N THR A 46 9.18 13.24 6.33
CA THR A 46 9.78 14.56 6.19
C THR A 46 10.16 15.10 7.57
N GLN A 47 10.83 16.24 7.62
CA GLN A 47 11.14 16.92 8.88
C GLN A 47 9.87 17.30 9.68
N GLN A 48 8.75 17.50 8.98
CA GLN A 48 7.50 17.99 9.58
C GLN A 48 6.47 16.88 9.80
N ASN A 49 6.48 15.86 8.94
CA ASN A 49 5.39 14.89 8.88
C ASN A 49 5.91 13.47 8.66
N ARG A 50 5.24 12.51 9.29
CA ARG A 50 5.44 11.08 9.10
C ARG A 50 4.11 10.48 8.65
N ASN A 51 3.99 10.17 7.37
CA ASN A 51 2.74 9.68 6.80
C ASN A 51 2.92 8.24 6.30
N CYS A 52 1.91 7.42 6.52
CA CYS A 52 1.78 6.09 5.94
C CYS A 52 0.44 6.02 5.21
N MET A 53 0.43 5.63 3.94
CA MET A 53 -0.80 5.37 3.20
C MET A 53 -0.91 3.88 2.90
N PHE A 54 -1.95 3.25 3.43
CA PHE A 54 -2.35 1.90 3.04
C PHE A 54 -3.12 1.95 1.74
N VAL A 55 -2.57 1.33 0.69
CA VAL A 55 -3.18 1.23 -0.63
C VAL A 55 -3.61 -0.20 -0.90
N ASP A 56 -4.92 -0.36 -1.10
CA ASP A 56 -5.58 -1.58 -1.52
C ASP A 56 -6.44 -1.26 -2.76
N SER A 57 -6.14 -1.92 -3.88
CA SER A 57 -6.86 -1.73 -5.14
C SER A 57 -8.33 -2.20 -5.09
N LEU A 58 -8.70 -3.06 -4.14
CA LEU A 58 -10.08 -3.46 -3.86
C LEU A 58 -10.78 -2.50 -2.87
N ALA A 59 -10.00 -1.68 -2.14
CA ALA A 59 -10.43 -0.69 -1.16
C ALA A 59 -11.33 -1.23 -0.03
N ASN A 60 -11.16 -2.50 0.34
CA ASN A 60 -11.99 -3.18 1.35
C ASN A 60 -11.19 -4.03 2.34
N ASN A 61 -9.96 -4.43 2.03
CA ASN A 61 -9.19 -5.38 2.85
C ASN A 61 -8.93 -4.85 4.26
N TYR A 62 -8.60 -3.56 4.40
CA TYR A 62 -8.34 -2.96 5.71
C TYR A 62 -9.52 -3.10 6.67
N LYS A 63 -10.76 -2.99 6.16
CA LYS A 63 -11.97 -3.10 6.99
C LYS A 63 -12.40 -4.55 7.22
N GLN A 64 -12.13 -5.42 6.26
CA GLN A 64 -12.57 -6.82 6.30
C GLN A 64 -11.63 -7.72 7.12
N HIS A 65 -10.33 -7.43 7.13
CA HIS A 65 -9.31 -8.24 7.81
C HIS A 65 -8.82 -7.55 9.08
N LYS A 66 -9.50 -7.80 10.21
CA LYS A 66 -9.16 -7.21 11.52
C LYS A 66 -7.69 -7.43 11.90
N ASP A 67 -7.15 -8.62 11.67
CA ASP A 67 -5.75 -8.93 12.02
C ASP A 67 -4.75 -8.11 11.21
N LEU A 68 -5.02 -7.90 9.92
CA LEU A 68 -4.20 -7.05 9.05
C LEU A 68 -4.26 -5.60 9.55
N ALA A 69 -5.45 -5.10 9.84
CA ALA A 69 -5.63 -3.75 10.37
C ALA A 69 -4.88 -3.56 11.71
N THR A 70 -4.99 -4.51 12.65
CA THR A 70 -4.28 -4.48 13.92
C THR A 70 -2.76 -4.41 13.72
N LYS A 71 -2.20 -5.25 12.84
CA LYS A 71 -0.76 -5.26 12.55
C LYS A 71 -0.28 -3.95 11.92
N ILE A 72 -1.06 -3.38 11.00
CA ILE A 72 -0.74 -2.09 10.37
C ILE A 72 -0.81 -0.95 11.39
N ASN A 73 -1.83 -0.91 12.25
CA ASN A 73 -1.94 0.10 13.30
C ASN A 73 -0.77 0.01 14.28
N LEU A 74 -0.42 -1.20 14.71
CA LEU A 74 0.74 -1.41 15.59
C LEU A 74 2.03 -0.91 14.93
N PHE A 75 2.26 -1.27 13.66
CA PHE A 75 3.41 -0.78 12.89
C PHE A 75 3.45 0.76 12.82
N CYS A 76 2.31 1.40 12.51
CA CYS A 76 2.23 2.86 12.44
C CYS A 76 2.48 3.51 13.81
N ASN A 77 1.96 2.94 14.89
CA ASN A 77 2.16 3.44 16.24
C ASN A 77 3.63 3.37 16.66
N ILE A 78 4.29 2.23 16.45
CA ILE A 78 5.73 2.03 16.77
C ILE A 78 6.58 3.08 16.05
N HIS A 79 6.29 3.35 14.77
CA HIS A 79 7.08 4.28 13.95
C HIS A 79 6.55 5.73 13.93
N LYS A 80 5.55 6.06 14.77
CA LYS A 80 4.90 7.37 14.85
C LYS A 80 4.42 7.88 13.48
N LEU A 81 3.79 7.00 12.70
CA LEU A 81 3.26 7.30 11.37
C LEU A 81 1.77 7.65 11.46
N ASN A 82 1.37 8.71 10.78
CA ASN A 82 -0.04 9.04 10.54
C ASN A 82 -0.59 8.14 9.44
N LEU A 83 -1.45 7.20 9.82
CA LEU A 83 -2.05 6.25 8.89
C LEU A 83 -3.21 6.88 8.10
N HIS A 84 -3.13 6.73 6.78
CA HIS A 84 -4.14 7.14 5.82
C HIS A 84 -4.61 5.95 5.01
N LEU A 85 -5.90 5.89 4.72
CA LEU A 85 -6.47 4.81 3.93
C LEU A 85 -6.79 5.30 2.52
N TRP A 86 -6.31 4.55 1.53
CA TRP A 86 -6.74 4.71 0.15
C TRP A 86 -8.23 4.36 0.02
N LYS A 87 -9.01 5.26 -0.58
CA LYS A 87 -10.48 5.17 -0.65
C LYS A 87 -11.01 4.88 -2.05
N ALA A 88 -10.16 4.75 -3.06
CA ALA A 88 -10.59 4.52 -4.43
C ALA A 88 -10.47 3.04 -4.79
N ARG A 89 -11.59 2.36 -5.02
CA ARG A 89 -11.52 1.04 -5.66
C ARG A 89 -11.02 1.20 -7.10
N THR A 90 -9.96 0.48 -7.44
CA THR A 90 -9.29 0.51 -8.75
C THR A 90 -9.16 -0.85 -9.43
N GLN A 91 -9.56 -1.93 -8.76
CA GLN A 91 -9.56 -3.30 -9.28
C GLN A 91 -10.94 -3.95 -9.16
N LYS A 92 -11.32 -4.74 -10.17
CA LYS A 92 -12.51 -5.62 -10.12
C LYS A 92 -12.23 -6.84 -9.24
N ASN A 93 -13.26 -7.37 -8.56
CA ASN A 93 -13.07 -8.48 -7.62
C ASN A 93 -12.40 -9.72 -8.26
N ASN A 94 -12.71 -10.01 -9.53
CA ASN A 94 -12.24 -11.21 -10.20
C ASN A 94 -10.98 -10.96 -11.06
N SER A 95 -10.31 -9.84 -10.86
CA SER A 95 -9.13 -9.43 -11.62
C SER A 95 -7.87 -9.84 -10.87
N SER A 96 -6.95 -10.56 -11.51
CA SER A 96 -5.66 -10.98 -10.92
C SER A 96 -4.56 -9.92 -11.09
N ASN A 97 -4.95 -8.65 -11.22
CA ASN A 97 -4.05 -7.55 -11.59
C ASN A 97 -3.51 -6.74 -10.41
N CYS A 98 -3.69 -7.18 -9.16
CA CYS A 98 -3.23 -6.46 -7.97
C CYS A 98 -1.72 -6.17 -8.00
N GLY A 99 -0.89 -7.09 -8.49
CA GLY A 99 0.55 -6.85 -8.66
C GLY A 99 0.88 -5.67 -9.59
N PHE A 100 0.23 -5.57 -10.75
CA PHE A 100 0.41 -4.44 -11.67
C PHE A 100 -0.10 -3.13 -11.07
N GLN A 101 -1.15 -3.18 -10.26
CA GLN A 101 -1.64 -2.01 -9.53
C GLN A 101 -0.57 -1.52 -8.54
N ILE A 102 0.10 -2.42 -7.81
CA ILE A 102 1.22 -2.06 -6.92
C ILE A 102 2.33 -1.35 -7.68
N VAL A 103 2.77 -1.87 -8.83
CA VAL A 103 3.82 -1.23 -9.66
C VAL A 103 3.44 0.20 -10.04
N PHE A 104 2.19 0.41 -10.48
CA PHE A 104 1.69 1.74 -10.81
C PHE A 104 1.70 2.69 -9.60
N PHE A 105 1.22 2.24 -8.44
CA PHE A 105 1.19 3.07 -7.23
C PHE A 105 2.59 3.39 -6.71
N LEU A 106 3.52 2.43 -6.75
CA LEU A 106 4.92 2.65 -6.38
C LEU A 106 5.58 3.70 -7.29
N PHE A 107 5.40 3.58 -8.61
CA PHE A 107 5.94 4.56 -9.56
C PHE A 107 5.40 5.97 -9.29
N HIS A 108 4.08 6.10 -9.12
CA HIS A 108 3.44 7.39 -8.87
C HIS A 108 3.86 7.99 -7.52
N PHE A 109 3.95 7.16 -6.48
CA PHE A 109 4.41 7.56 -5.16
C PHE A 109 5.86 8.03 -5.17
N ASN A 110 6.75 7.27 -5.83
CA ASN A 110 8.15 7.64 -5.95
C ASN A 110 8.28 9.05 -6.58
N LYS A 111 7.51 9.32 -7.63
CA LYS A 111 7.53 10.62 -8.33
C LYS A 111 6.86 11.76 -7.54
N HIS A 112 5.76 11.50 -6.85
CA HIS A 112 4.88 12.58 -6.34
C HIS A 112 4.60 12.57 -4.84
N GLY A 113 5.02 11.54 -4.10
CA GLY A 113 4.83 11.43 -2.65
C GLY A 113 3.37 11.25 -2.25
N ILE A 114 3.07 11.36 -0.95
CA ILE A 114 1.71 11.14 -0.41
C ILE A 114 0.72 12.18 -0.94
N LYS A 115 1.15 13.44 -1.05
CA LYS A 115 0.32 14.51 -1.65
C LYS A 115 -0.09 14.18 -3.08
N GLY A 116 0.82 13.60 -3.86
CA GLY A 116 0.55 13.09 -5.20
C GLY A 116 -0.46 11.95 -5.23
N MET A 117 -0.41 11.08 -4.23
CA MET A 117 -1.37 9.98 -4.08
C MET A 117 -2.79 10.49 -3.81
N TYR A 118 -2.98 11.49 -2.94
CA TYR A 118 -4.31 12.08 -2.73
C TYR A 118 -4.91 12.70 -3.99
N ARG A 119 -4.10 13.42 -4.77
CA ARG A 119 -4.54 13.99 -6.06
C ARG A 119 -4.93 12.89 -7.03
N LEU A 120 -4.12 11.82 -7.12
CA LEU A 120 -4.43 10.66 -7.93
C LEU A 120 -5.73 9.99 -7.49
N GLN A 121 -5.96 9.83 -6.18
CA GLN A 121 -7.19 9.26 -5.64
C GLN A 121 -8.41 10.08 -6.08
N SER A 122 -8.36 11.39 -5.91
CA SER A 122 -9.44 12.31 -6.30
C SER A 122 -9.72 12.22 -7.80
N MET A 123 -8.68 12.22 -8.64
CA MET A 123 -8.80 12.06 -10.08
C MET A 123 -9.44 10.71 -10.45
N LEU A 124 -8.95 9.59 -9.91
CA LEU A 124 -9.46 8.26 -10.23
C LEU A 124 -10.92 8.10 -9.82
N GLN A 125 -11.33 8.65 -8.67
CA GLN A 125 -12.69 8.55 -8.16
C GLN A 125 -13.77 9.14 -9.08
N GLN A 126 -13.40 10.00 -10.03
CA GLN A 126 -14.32 10.58 -11.01
C GLN A 126 -14.72 9.60 -12.12
N TYR A 127 -13.94 8.54 -12.34
CA TYR A 127 -14.15 7.61 -13.45
C TYR A 127 -14.82 6.31 -13.01
N SER A 128 -15.35 5.53 -13.94
CA SER A 128 -15.86 4.18 -13.66
C SER A 128 -14.75 3.23 -13.22
N LEU A 129 -15.08 2.15 -12.49
CA LEU A 129 -14.10 1.14 -12.08
C LEU A 129 -13.34 0.54 -13.29
N THR A 130 -14.05 0.23 -14.38
CA THR A 130 -13.45 -0.28 -15.62
C THR A 130 -12.44 0.71 -16.21
N THR A 131 -12.78 2.00 -16.26
CA THR A 131 -11.90 3.05 -16.76
C THR A 131 -10.66 3.22 -15.89
N ARG A 132 -10.82 3.21 -14.56
CA ARG A 132 -9.72 3.29 -13.59
C ARG A 132 -8.74 2.14 -13.77
N GLU A 133 -9.26 0.92 -13.80
CA GLU A 133 -8.45 -0.30 -13.95
C GLU A 133 -7.68 -0.28 -15.28
N TYR A 134 -8.36 -0.03 -16.39
CA TYR A 134 -7.71 0.07 -17.70
C TYR A 134 -6.60 1.13 -17.73
N TYR A 135 -6.86 2.32 -17.18
CA TYR A 135 -5.86 3.39 -17.09
C TYR A 135 -4.60 2.94 -16.33
N ILE A 136 -4.80 2.31 -15.17
CA ILE A 136 -3.70 1.84 -14.33
C ILE A 136 -2.89 0.75 -15.03
N LEU A 137 -3.54 -0.27 -15.60
CA LEU A 137 -2.85 -1.37 -16.27
C LEU A 137 -2.08 -0.90 -17.50
N LYS A 138 -2.66 0.01 -18.29
CA LYS A 138 -1.97 0.62 -19.43
C LYS A 138 -0.71 1.37 -19.01
N ARG A 139 -0.72 2.03 -17.84
CA ARG A 139 0.45 2.74 -17.29
C ARG A 139 1.46 1.78 -16.68
N ALA A 140 1.03 0.80 -15.90
CA ALA A 140 1.88 -0.23 -15.32
C ALA A 140 2.67 -0.97 -16.39
N HIS A 141 2.01 -1.41 -17.46
CA HIS A 141 2.65 -2.09 -18.58
C HIS A 141 3.73 -1.25 -19.27
N LYS A 142 3.58 0.09 -19.31
CA LYS A 142 4.61 0.99 -19.84
C LYS A 142 5.80 1.16 -18.89
N ILE A 143 5.61 0.95 -17.59
CA ILE A 143 6.69 1.03 -16.58
C ILE A 143 7.52 -0.26 -16.59
N CYS A 144 6.91 -1.39 -16.91
CA CYS A 144 7.57 -2.70 -16.95
C CYS A 144 8.29 -3.01 -18.29
N LYS A 145 8.31 -2.09 -19.24
CA LYS A 145 9.02 -2.20 -20.52
C LYS A 145 10.26 -1.31 -20.49
#